data_AF-A0A085LY35-F1
#
_entry.id   AF-A0A085LY35-F1
#
_cell.length_a   1.000
_cell.length_b   1.000
_cell.length_c   1.000
_cell.angle_alpha   90.00
_cell.angle_beta   90.00
_cell.angle_gamma   90.00
#
_symmetry.space_group_name_H-M   'P 1'
#
loop_
_entity.id
_entity.type
_entity.pdbx_description
1 polymer ?
#
loop_
_entity_poly.entity_id
_entity_poly.type
_entity_poly.pdbx_seq_one_letter_code
_entity_poly.pdbx_strand_id
1 'polypeptide(L)'
;MWPKKISFISTLLLSSGICWLVPNYYENTRPGIIIASNQWMWPNRTVPYMHMFKDEEFISVLDRAMKAIEKETCVRFVPCGKRNITECLLIYGTDEIVCQSTVGRQYPKKSFMLLNLRECKIEGLLQHELLHTLGFQHEHSRPDRDTFIIINWENVRENAAQNFEKYPWSLYPVNAPYDYGSIMHYSEYSFNKYRERRTLTTFKEAARVMGQRVSMSPWDITKARLYMTILNVAVLKTICRSTSFTNAPRKETFAKTNFPKKAALTKVSSN
;
A
#
# COMPACT_ATOMS: atom_id res chain seq x y z
N MET A 1 -29.68 -32.39 21.07
CA MET A 1 -29.09 -33.53 20.34
C MET A 1 -27.99 -32.96 19.46
N TRP A 2 -26.73 -33.13 19.86
CA TRP A 2 -25.52 -32.81 19.10
C TRP A 2 -25.02 -34.09 18.40
N PRO A 3 -24.21 -33.95 17.35
CA PRO A 3 -22.88 -34.57 17.37
C PRO A 3 -21.81 -33.49 17.16
N LYS A 4 -20.91 -33.26 18.13
CA LYS A 4 -19.62 -33.96 18.38
C LYS A 4 -18.65 -33.80 17.21
N LYS A 5 -17.74 -32.82 17.32
CA LYS A 5 -16.30 -32.95 17.65
C LYS A 5 -15.43 -33.45 16.50
N ILE A 6 -14.59 -32.56 15.98
CA ILE A 6 -13.17 -32.86 15.73
C ILE A 6 -12.36 -31.70 16.30
N SER A 7 -11.45 -32.01 17.22
CA SER A 7 -10.53 -31.08 17.88
C SER A 7 -9.09 -31.47 17.57
N PHE A 8 -8.20 -30.48 17.60
CA PHE A 8 -6.75 -30.55 17.79
C PHE A 8 -5.91 -31.22 16.68
N ILE A 9 -5.11 -30.42 15.98
CA ILE A 9 -3.64 -30.39 16.18
C ILE A 9 -3.17 -28.93 16.11
N SER A 10 -2.70 -28.43 17.24
CA SER A 10 -1.81 -27.27 17.34
C SER A 10 -0.36 -27.69 17.05
N THR A 11 0.42 -26.74 16.56
CA THR A 11 1.90 -26.64 16.62
C THR A 11 2.73 -27.27 15.47
N LEU A 12 3.71 -26.47 15.01
CA LEU A 12 4.76 -26.70 13.97
C LEU A 12 4.23 -26.80 12.52
N LEU A 13 4.54 -25.85 11.63
CA LEU A 13 5.86 -25.75 10.99
C LEU A 13 6.21 -24.29 10.62
N LEU A 14 7.02 -23.67 11.47
CA LEU A 14 8.05 -22.72 11.05
C LEU A 14 9.15 -23.52 10.33
N SER A 15 8.93 -23.96 9.08
CA SER A 15 10.01 -24.41 8.17
C SER A 15 9.44 -24.96 6.87
N SER A 16 8.99 -24.11 5.96
CA SER A 16 9.05 -24.35 4.51
C SER A 16 8.30 -23.22 3.81
N GLY A 17 9.01 -22.44 3.01
CA GLY A 17 8.43 -21.34 2.22
C GLY A 17 7.45 -21.86 1.17
N ILE A 18 6.18 -21.98 1.56
CA ILE A 18 5.08 -22.27 0.65
C ILE A 18 4.40 -20.94 0.32
N CYS A 19 4.65 -20.50 -0.90
CA CYS A 19 4.01 -19.37 -1.55
C CYS A 19 2.52 -19.66 -1.70
N TRP A 20 1.69 -19.15 -0.80
CA TRP A 20 0.25 -19.06 -1.04
C TRP A 20 -0.01 -17.76 -1.80
N LEU A 21 -0.11 -17.89 -3.13
CA LEU A 21 -0.76 -16.91 -3.97
C LEU A 21 -2.22 -16.82 -3.51
N VAL A 22 -2.63 -15.65 -3.00
CA VAL A 22 -4.04 -15.35 -2.73
C VAL A 22 -4.80 -15.45 -4.07
N PRO A 23 -5.86 -16.27 -4.19
CA PRO A 23 -6.59 -16.42 -5.45
C PRO A 23 -7.25 -15.10 -5.88
N ASN A 24 -7.00 -14.73 -7.14
CA ASN A 24 -7.60 -13.59 -7.82
C ASN A 24 -9.13 -13.67 -7.86
N TYR A 25 -9.79 -12.55 -7.58
CA TYR A 25 -11.12 -12.26 -8.12
C TYR A 25 -10.98 -11.01 -9.00
N TYR A 26 -11.66 -11.01 -10.15
CA TYR A 26 -11.57 -10.12 -11.32
C TYR A 26 -10.64 -10.59 -12.45
N GLU A 27 -11.24 -11.33 -13.37
CA GLU A 27 -10.78 -11.56 -14.73
C GLU A 27 -10.64 -10.22 -15.49
N ASN A 28 -9.60 -10.13 -16.33
CA ASN A 28 -9.33 -9.10 -17.35
C ASN A 28 -8.43 -7.88 -17.03
N THR A 29 -7.46 -8.00 -16.11
CA THR A 29 -6.18 -7.29 -16.28
C THR A 29 -5.03 -8.21 -15.86
N ARG A 30 -3.94 -8.19 -16.63
CA ARG A 30 -2.80 -9.11 -16.47
C ARG A 30 -2.25 -9.06 -15.02
N PRO A 31 -1.91 -10.20 -14.40
CA PRO A 31 -1.26 -10.22 -13.09
C PRO A 31 0.21 -9.80 -13.27
N GLY A 32 0.46 -8.51 -13.19
CA GLY A 32 1.80 -7.95 -13.18
C GLY A 32 1.98 -7.14 -11.90
N ILE A 33 2.82 -7.63 -10.98
CA ILE A 33 3.50 -6.74 -10.03
C ILE A 33 4.20 -5.69 -10.88
N ILE A 34 3.71 -4.46 -10.89
CA ILE A 34 4.43 -3.35 -11.51
C ILE A 34 5.62 -3.09 -10.59
N ILE A 35 6.79 -3.58 -11.00
CA ILE A 35 8.05 -3.29 -10.32
C ILE A 35 8.32 -1.81 -10.61
N ALA A 36 7.86 -0.93 -9.72
CA ALA A 36 8.41 0.41 -9.62
C ALA A 36 9.92 0.25 -9.57
N SER A 37 10.63 0.95 -10.44
CA SER A 37 12.10 0.92 -10.52
C SER A 37 12.70 0.91 -9.11
N ASN A 38 13.59 -0.06 -8.83
CA ASN A 38 14.22 -0.29 -7.52
C ASN A 38 14.85 0.97 -6.90
N GLN A 39 15.15 1.99 -7.73
CA GLN A 39 15.73 3.25 -7.27
C GLN A 39 14.80 4.09 -6.37
N TRP A 40 13.48 3.95 -6.51
CA TRP A 40 12.49 4.69 -5.72
C TRP A 40 12.16 4.01 -4.39
N MET A 41 12.64 2.78 -4.21
CA MET A 41 12.50 2.03 -2.96
C MET A 41 13.76 2.16 -2.11
N TRP A 42 13.58 2.11 -0.79
CA TRP A 42 14.68 2.12 0.15
C TRP A 42 15.34 0.73 0.22
N PRO A 43 16.65 0.61 -0.08
CA PRO A 43 17.34 -0.67 -0.04
C PRO A 43 17.27 -1.33 1.34
N ASN A 44 17.19 -2.65 1.36
CA ASN A 44 17.12 -3.47 2.58
C ASN A 44 15.95 -3.11 3.51
N ARG A 45 14.97 -2.33 3.03
CA ARG A 45 13.86 -1.77 3.83
C ARG A 45 14.37 -0.85 4.94
N THR A 46 15.53 -0.26 4.75
CA THR A 46 16.17 0.66 5.70
C THR A 46 16.11 2.08 5.17
N VAL A 47 15.62 3.01 5.98
CA VAL A 47 15.63 4.44 5.71
C VAL A 47 16.68 5.09 6.61
N PRO A 48 17.90 5.36 6.10
CA PRO A 48 18.84 6.20 6.82
C PRO A 48 18.29 7.62 6.89
N TYR A 49 18.23 8.23 8.07
CA TYR A 49 17.70 9.59 8.23
C TYR A 49 18.62 10.48 9.05
N MET A 50 18.47 11.80 8.89
CA MET A 50 19.07 12.79 9.75
C MET A 50 18.17 14.02 9.89
N HIS A 51 18.23 14.63 11.07
CA HIS A 51 17.64 15.93 11.38
C HIS A 51 18.61 16.76 12.20
N MET A 52 18.38 18.07 12.29
CA MET A 52 19.14 19.00 13.14
C MET A 52 18.30 19.59 14.28
N PHE A 53 17.15 18.98 14.58
CA PHE A 53 16.26 19.42 15.65
C PHE A 53 16.94 19.44 17.01
N LYS A 54 16.57 20.45 17.81
CA LYS A 54 16.93 20.57 19.23
C LYS A 54 15.72 20.42 20.16
N ASP A 55 14.50 20.45 19.61
CA ASP A 55 13.26 20.25 20.36
C ASP A 55 13.12 18.77 20.72
N GLU A 56 13.44 18.42 21.96
CA GLU A 56 13.39 17.05 22.48
C GLU A 56 11.98 16.45 22.43
N GLU A 57 10.94 17.27 22.61
CA GLU A 57 9.57 16.80 22.58
C GLU A 57 9.17 16.43 21.15
N PHE A 58 9.53 17.27 20.17
CA PHE A 58 9.32 16.94 18.76
C PHE A 58 10.10 15.69 18.35
N ILE A 59 11.37 15.58 18.74
CA ILE A 59 12.20 14.39 18.49
C ILE A 59 11.54 13.14 19.08
N SER A 60 11.00 13.22 20.30
CA SER A 60 10.27 12.13 20.93
C SER A 60 9.03 11.70 20.14
N VAL A 61 8.28 12.65 19.58
CA VAL A 61 7.09 12.36 18.74
C VAL A 61 7.51 11.71 17.41
N LEU A 62 8.58 12.22 16.78
CA LEU A 62 9.15 11.63 15.57
C LEU A 62 9.62 10.19 15.80
N ASP A 63 10.33 9.94 16.90
CA ASP A 63 10.79 8.61 17.29
C ASP A 63 9.63 7.64 17.52
N ARG A 64 8.52 8.10 18.15
CA ARG A 64 7.32 7.28 18.32
C ARG A 64 6.68 6.93 16.99
N ALA A 65 6.56 7.89 16.08
CA ALA A 65 6.01 7.65 14.74
C ALA A 65 6.85 6.64 13.95
N MET A 66 8.19 6.76 13.99
CA MET A 66 9.09 5.77 13.39
C MET A 66 8.89 4.40 14.02
N LYS A 67 8.93 4.29 15.36
CA LYS A 67 8.75 3.02 16.08
C LYS A 67 7.39 2.36 15.81
N ALA A 68 6.32 3.14 15.67
CA ALA A 68 5.00 2.63 15.31
C ALA A 68 5.02 1.91 13.95
N ILE A 69 5.70 2.49 12.95
CA ILE A 69 5.88 1.87 11.64
C ILE A 69 6.80 0.64 11.74
N GLU A 70 7.90 0.71 12.49
CA GLU A 70 8.83 -0.41 12.65
C GLU A 70 8.23 -1.61 13.37
N LYS A 71 7.30 -1.37 14.31
CA LYS A 71 6.57 -2.40 15.04
C LYS A 71 5.65 -3.18 14.10
N GLU A 72 4.98 -2.48 13.19
CA GLU A 72 4.01 -3.09 12.30
C GLU A 72 4.62 -3.57 10.98
N THR A 73 5.85 -3.20 10.66
CA THR A 73 6.46 -3.53 9.36
C THR A 73 7.89 -4.02 9.49
N CYS A 74 8.50 -4.39 8.37
CA CYS A 74 9.93 -4.71 8.30
C CYS A 74 10.82 -3.50 7.96
N VAL A 75 10.25 -2.30 7.92
CA VAL A 75 11.00 -1.05 7.71
C VAL A 75 11.84 -0.76 8.94
N ARG A 76 13.04 -0.21 8.74
CA ARG A 76 13.92 0.26 9.83
C ARG A 76 14.42 1.66 9.54
N PHE A 77 14.22 2.58 10.48
CA PHE A 77 14.79 3.92 10.46
C PHE A 77 16.11 3.89 11.22
N VAL A 78 17.19 4.35 10.59
CA VAL A 78 18.52 4.32 11.21
C VAL A 78 19.20 5.68 11.05
N PRO A 79 20.07 6.08 11.99
CA PRO A 79 20.89 7.28 11.78
C PRO A 79 21.67 7.19 10.46
N CYS A 80 21.66 8.28 9.70
CA CYS A 80 22.36 8.39 8.41
C CYS A 80 23.86 8.10 8.57
N GLY A 81 24.48 8.51 9.68
CA GLY A 81 25.87 8.21 10.01
C GLY A 81 26.84 8.83 9.01
N LYS A 82 27.79 8.03 8.49
CA LYS A 82 28.81 8.47 7.50
C LYS A 82 28.37 8.26 6.03
N ARG A 83 27.10 7.95 5.77
CA ARG A 83 26.59 7.73 4.41
C ARG A 83 26.58 9.03 3.61
N ASN A 84 26.48 8.93 2.28
CA ASN A 84 26.24 10.10 1.46
C ASN A 84 24.83 10.64 1.74
N ILE A 85 24.68 11.96 1.81
CA ILE A 85 23.37 12.62 2.04
C ILE A 85 22.31 12.25 1.00
N THR A 86 22.69 11.85 -0.22
CA THR A 86 21.77 11.38 -1.27
C THR A 86 21.21 9.98 -0.99
N GLU A 87 21.78 9.26 -0.03
CA GLU A 87 21.31 7.96 0.45
C GLU A 87 20.48 8.07 1.73
N CYS A 88 20.21 9.30 2.18
CA CYS A 88 19.50 9.56 3.42
C CYS A 88 18.23 10.38 3.19
N LEU A 89 17.27 10.21 4.09
CA LEU A 89 16.16 11.14 4.29
C LEU A 89 16.66 12.32 5.11
N LEU A 90 16.57 13.52 4.54
CA LEU A 90 16.92 14.76 5.22
C LEU A 90 15.64 15.40 5.78
N ILE A 91 15.53 15.47 7.10
CA ILE A 91 14.33 15.99 7.78
C ILE A 91 14.65 17.41 8.28
N TYR A 92 13.93 18.39 7.74
CA TYR A 92 14.11 19.80 8.02
C TYR A 92 12.90 20.40 8.72
N GLY A 93 13.18 21.39 9.56
CA GLY A 93 12.17 22.21 10.22
C GLY A 93 11.90 23.45 9.38
N THR A 94 10.67 23.93 9.40
CA THR A 94 10.28 25.18 8.74
C THR A 94 9.30 25.97 9.59
N ASP A 95 9.28 27.29 9.40
CA ASP A 95 8.26 28.17 9.97
C ASP A 95 6.98 28.21 9.13
N GLU A 96 7.04 27.75 7.87
CA GLU A 96 5.86 27.61 7.01
C GLU A 96 4.91 26.56 7.57
N ILE A 97 3.59 26.78 7.47
CA ILE A 97 2.57 25.83 7.92
C ILE A 97 2.44 24.71 6.88
N VAL A 98 3.39 23.79 6.88
CA VAL A 98 3.47 22.67 5.94
C VAL A 98 4.05 21.44 6.62
N CYS A 99 3.47 20.28 6.29
CA CYS A 99 4.06 18.97 6.49
C CYS A 99 4.11 18.32 5.11
N GLN A 100 5.31 17.94 4.66
CA GLN A 100 5.47 17.29 3.37
C GLN A 100 6.72 16.41 3.32
N SER A 101 6.67 15.38 2.49
CA SER A 101 7.79 14.52 2.20
C SER A 101 7.87 14.17 0.71
N THR A 102 9.08 13.94 0.22
CA THR A 102 9.29 13.31 -1.08
C THR A 102 8.67 11.91 -1.10
N VAL A 103 7.99 11.55 -2.20
CA VAL A 103 7.39 10.22 -2.33
C VAL A 103 8.42 9.20 -2.80
N GLY A 104 8.79 8.28 -1.91
CA GLY A 104 9.83 7.29 -2.16
C GLY A 104 11.25 7.87 -2.12
N ARG A 105 12.23 7.00 -2.30
CA ARG A 105 13.65 7.38 -2.37
C ARG A 105 13.94 8.14 -3.67
N GLN A 106 14.60 9.29 -3.58
CA GLN A 106 14.84 10.18 -4.73
C GLN A 106 16.21 9.97 -5.41
N TYR A 107 16.91 8.85 -5.16
CA TYR A 107 18.29 8.66 -5.60
C TYR A 107 18.47 8.84 -7.12
N PRO A 108 19.50 9.57 -7.59
CA PRO A 108 20.62 10.16 -6.84
C PRO A 108 20.34 11.56 -6.26
N LYS A 109 19.12 12.08 -6.37
CA LYS A 109 18.71 13.33 -5.72
C LYS A 109 18.47 13.11 -4.21
N LYS A 110 18.37 14.21 -3.47
CA LYS A 110 18.11 14.19 -2.03
C LYS A 110 16.65 13.83 -1.78
N SER A 111 16.42 12.86 -0.89
CA SER A 111 15.09 12.62 -0.32
C SER A 111 14.94 13.55 0.88
N PHE A 112 13.79 14.20 1.04
CA PHE A 112 13.61 15.16 2.13
C PHE A 112 12.21 15.14 2.70
N MET A 113 12.11 15.67 3.92
CA MET A 113 10.87 15.97 4.61
C MET A 113 10.98 17.38 5.19
N LEU A 114 9.94 18.18 5.01
CA LEU A 114 9.86 19.55 5.52
C LEU A 114 8.68 19.62 6.48
N LEU A 115 8.97 19.95 7.75
CA LEU A 115 8.02 19.87 8.85
C LEU A 115 7.94 21.20 9.58
N ASN A 116 6.74 21.74 9.69
CA ASN A 116 6.44 22.71 10.72
C ASN A 116 6.48 22.02 12.10
N LEU A 117 7.41 22.41 12.97
CA LEU A 117 7.61 21.70 14.24
C LEU A 117 6.47 21.90 15.25
N ARG A 118 5.55 22.83 14.99
CA ARG A 118 4.33 23.02 15.80
C ARG A 118 3.17 22.22 15.23
N GLU A 119 2.87 22.41 13.95
CA GLU A 119 1.69 21.81 13.30
C GLU A 119 1.88 20.33 12.96
N CYS A 120 3.12 19.90 12.68
CA CYS A 120 3.42 18.51 12.33
C CYS A 120 3.72 17.64 13.56
N LYS A 121 3.63 18.17 14.79
CA LYS A 121 3.94 17.46 16.05
C LYS A 121 2.78 16.55 16.48
N ILE A 122 2.27 15.77 15.54
CA ILE A 122 1.19 14.80 15.73
C ILE A 122 1.70 13.47 15.21
N GLU A 123 1.69 12.44 16.05
CA GLU A 123 2.30 11.14 15.73
C GLU A 123 1.76 10.54 14.42
N GLY A 124 0.44 10.53 14.22
CA GLY A 124 -0.15 10.04 12.97
C GLY A 124 0.16 10.92 11.76
N LEU A 125 0.34 12.22 11.93
CA LEU A 125 0.77 13.09 10.83
C LEU A 125 2.22 12.79 10.42
N LEU A 126 3.11 12.51 11.39
CA LEU A 126 4.47 12.05 11.07
C LEU A 126 4.46 10.66 10.43
N GLN A 127 3.57 9.75 10.85
CA GLN A 127 3.39 8.46 10.17
C GLN A 127 2.97 8.65 8.69
N HIS A 128 2.08 9.62 8.40
CA HIS A 128 1.69 9.98 7.03
C HIS A 128 2.89 10.41 6.18
N GLU A 129 3.71 11.35 6.68
CA GLU A 129 4.89 11.83 5.97
C GLU A 129 5.96 10.72 5.80
N LEU A 130 6.10 9.85 6.80
CA LEU A 130 7.00 8.70 6.71
C LEU A 130 6.49 7.67 5.68
N LEU A 131 5.17 7.45 5.55
CA LEU A 131 4.63 6.62 4.47
C LEU A 131 4.88 7.22 3.09
N HIS A 132 4.77 8.55 2.92
CA HIS A 132 5.23 9.21 1.70
C HIS A 132 6.70 8.91 1.43
N THR A 133 7.59 9.07 2.41
CA THR A 133 9.01 8.69 2.28
C THR A 133 9.18 7.24 1.79
N LEU A 134 8.32 6.32 2.22
CA LEU A 134 8.37 4.93 1.79
C LEU A 134 7.85 4.69 0.36
N GLY A 135 7.15 5.66 -0.25
CA GLY A 135 6.65 5.58 -1.62
C GLY A 135 5.13 5.57 -1.75
N PHE A 136 4.39 5.80 -0.66
CA PHE A 136 2.93 5.78 -0.67
C PHE A 136 2.39 7.10 -1.20
N GLN A 137 1.41 7.00 -2.10
CA GLN A 137 0.64 8.14 -2.58
C GLN A 137 -0.63 8.32 -1.73
N HIS A 138 -1.30 9.46 -1.87
CA HIS A 138 -2.58 9.69 -1.21
C HIS A 138 -3.66 8.73 -1.71
N GLU A 139 -4.52 8.25 -0.81
CA GLU A 139 -5.55 7.26 -1.18
C GLU A 139 -6.59 7.86 -2.15
N HIS A 140 -6.91 9.16 -2.02
CA HIS A 140 -7.80 9.87 -2.95
C HIS A 140 -7.15 10.16 -4.31
N SER A 141 -5.88 9.83 -4.52
CA SER A 141 -5.22 9.96 -5.83
C SER A 141 -5.19 8.65 -6.60
N ARG A 142 -5.88 7.60 -6.13
CA ARG A 142 -5.97 6.33 -6.84
C ARG A 142 -6.72 6.46 -8.18
N PRO A 143 -6.39 5.64 -9.20
CA PRO A 143 -7.11 5.62 -10.47
C PRO A 143 -8.61 5.34 -10.36
N ASP A 144 -9.01 4.48 -9.40
CA ASP A 144 -10.38 3.99 -9.18
C ASP A 144 -11.20 4.84 -8.20
N ARG A 145 -10.64 5.93 -7.66
CA ARG A 145 -11.26 6.74 -6.61
C ARG A 145 -12.69 7.20 -6.93
N ASP A 146 -13.00 7.45 -8.20
CA ASP A 146 -14.26 8.08 -8.61
C ASP A 146 -15.45 7.12 -8.42
N THR A 147 -15.18 5.84 -8.09
CA THR A 147 -16.18 4.87 -7.65
C THR A 147 -16.47 4.94 -6.13
N PHE A 148 -15.65 5.68 -5.39
CA PHE A 148 -15.66 5.77 -3.92
C PHE A 148 -15.94 7.17 -3.40
N ILE A 149 -15.46 8.20 -4.11
CA ILE A 149 -15.55 9.61 -3.71
C ILE A 149 -15.91 10.51 -4.90
N ILE A 150 -16.48 11.67 -4.57
CA ILE A 150 -16.69 12.79 -5.49
C ILE A 150 -15.84 13.96 -5.04
N ILE A 151 -15.23 14.64 -6.01
CA ILE A 151 -14.51 15.89 -5.80
C ILE A 151 -15.43 17.05 -6.20
N ASN A 152 -15.77 17.88 -5.22
CA ASN A 152 -16.59 19.08 -5.40
C ASN A 152 -15.67 20.23 -5.82
N TRP A 153 -15.32 20.28 -7.11
CA TRP A 153 -14.34 21.22 -7.66
C TRP A 153 -14.68 22.68 -7.39
N GLU A 154 -15.96 23.04 -7.32
CA GLU A 154 -16.43 24.38 -6.98
C GLU A 154 -16.08 24.81 -5.54
N ASN A 155 -15.79 23.83 -4.67
CA ASN A 155 -15.37 24.07 -3.30
C ASN A 155 -13.84 24.03 -3.13
N VAL A 156 -13.07 23.68 -4.17
CA VAL A 156 -11.60 23.63 -4.13
C VAL A 156 -11.03 25.04 -4.33
N ARG A 157 -10.03 25.44 -3.53
CA ARG A 157 -9.35 26.74 -3.70
C ARG A 157 -8.60 26.82 -5.05
N GLU A 158 -8.52 28.01 -5.64
CA GLU A 158 -8.10 28.25 -7.04
C GLU A 158 -6.71 27.70 -7.45
N ASN A 159 -5.83 27.38 -6.51
CA ASN A 159 -4.49 26.80 -6.79
C ASN A 159 -4.27 25.41 -6.18
N ALA A 160 -5.34 24.70 -5.83
CA ALA A 160 -5.25 23.38 -5.19
C ALA A 160 -5.70 22.22 -6.06
N ALA A 161 -6.19 22.45 -7.28
CA ALA A 161 -6.71 21.40 -8.15
C ALA A 161 -5.71 20.25 -8.39
N GLN A 162 -4.42 20.59 -8.54
CA GLN A 162 -3.33 19.62 -8.69
C GLN A 162 -3.19 18.63 -7.52
N ASN A 163 -3.60 19.00 -6.29
CA ASN A 163 -3.57 18.08 -5.13
C ASN A 163 -4.62 16.96 -5.24
N PHE A 164 -5.51 17.05 -6.21
CA PHE A 164 -6.57 16.08 -6.48
C PHE A 164 -6.33 15.32 -7.78
N GLU A 165 -5.10 15.35 -8.33
CA GLU A 165 -4.76 14.54 -9.51
C GLU A 165 -4.78 13.05 -9.20
N LYS A 166 -5.13 12.24 -10.22
CA LYS A 166 -5.01 10.78 -10.16
C LYS A 166 -3.62 10.37 -10.62
N TYR A 167 -3.05 9.40 -9.94
CA TYR A 167 -1.81 8.76 -10.33
C TYR A 167 -2.07 7.40 -10.97
N PRO A 168 -1.24 6.91 -11.91
CA PRO A 168 -1.41 5.61 -12.54
C PRO A 168 -1.23 4.44 -11.56
N TRP A 169 -1.81 3.27 -11.88
CA TRP A 169 -1.68 2.04 -11.09
C TRP A 169 -0.24 1.60 -10.82
N SER A 170 0.73 2.01 -11.65
CA SER A 170 2.14 1.77 -11.42
C SER A 170 2.68 2.38 -10.12
N LEU A 171 2.01 3.40 -9.58
CA LEU A 171 2.32 4.02 -8.29
C LEU A 171 1.49 3.46 -7.12
N TYR A 172 0.59 2.49 -7.39
CA TYR A 172 -0.14 1.70 -6.39
C TYR A 172 0.14 0.20 -6.61
N PRO A 173 1.38 -0.25 -6.41
CA PRO A 173 1.82 -1.59 -6.81
C PRO A 173 1.22 -2.73 -5.95
N VAL A 174 0.55 -2.40 -4.85
CA VAL A 174 -0.16 -3.37 -4.02
C VAL A 174 -1.64 -3.33 -4.35
N ASN A 175 -2.16 -4.45 -4.83
CA ASN A 175 -3.59 -4.61 -5.01
C ASN A 175 -4.29 -4.71 -3.64
N ALA A 176 -5.01 -3.67 -3.27
CA ALA A 176 -5.74 -3.56 -2.01
C ALA A 176 -7.02 -2.75 -2.24
N PRO A 177 -8.10 -3.02 -1.48
CA PRO A 177 -9.33 -2.24 -1.57
C PRO A 177 -9.08 -0.79 -1.22
N TYR A 178 -9.99 0.08 -1.69
CA TYR A 178 -9.99 1.49 -1.33
C TYR A 178 -10.28 1.64 0.17
N ASP A 179 -9.42 2.37 0.87
CA ASP A 179 -9.50 2.52 2.31
C ASP A 179 -9.79 3.96 2.73
N TYR A 180 -11.06 4.24 3.02
CA TYR A 180 -11.47 5.55 3.54
C TYR A 180 -10.79 5.91 4.86
N GLY A 181 -10.40 4.93 5.67
CA GLY A 181 -9.72 5.13 6.96
C GLY A 181 -8.20 5.21 6.83
N SER A 182 -7.66 5.14 5.62
CA SER A 182 -6.22 5.25 5.39
C SER A 182 -5.71 6.56 5.95
N ILE A 183 -4.57 6.50 6.65
CA ILE A 183 -3.87 7.69 7.09
C ILE A 183 -3.41 8.54 5.90
N MET A 184 -3.30 7.94 4.71
CA MET A 184 -2.98 8.59 3.44
C MET A 184 -4.19 9.25 2.77
N HIS A 185 -5.39 9.15 3.34
CA HIS A 185 -6.57 9.81 2.79
C HIS A 185 -6.65 11.27 3.26
N TYR A 186 -7.08 12.16 2.37
CA TYR A 186 -7.47 13.54 2.71
C TYR A 186 -8.77 13.58 3.51
N SER A 187 -8.97 14.66 4.26
CA SER A 187 -10.24 14.89 4.94
C SER A 187 -11.29 15.40 3.95
N GLU A 188 -12.56 15.37 4.34
CA GLU A 188 -13.66 15.94 3.56
C GLU A 188 -13.48 17.43 3.24
N TYR A 189 -12.65 18.14 4.01
CA TYR A 189 -12.46 19.59 3.97
C TYR A 189 -11.08 20.02 3.45
N SER A 190 -10.24 19.06 3.05
CA SER A 190 -8.89 19.37 2.54
C SER A 190 -8.96 20.36 1.38
N PHE A 191 -8.21 21.46 1.49
CA PHE A 191 -8.12 22.52 0.48
C PHE A 191 -9.44 23.22 0.11
N ASN A 192 -10.39 23.27 1.03
CA ASN A 192 -11.63 24.00 0.79
C ASN A 192 -11.43 25.51 0.64
N LYS A 193 -12.21 26.11 -0.25
CA LYS A 193 -12.33 27.56 -0.42
C LYS A 193 -13.15 28.18 0.72
N TYR A 194 -14.13 27.43 1.23
CA TYR A 194 -15.05 27.86 2.29
C TYR A 194 -15.00 26.83 3.43
N ARG A 195 -14.73 27.28 4.67
CA ARG A 195 -14.43 26.41 5.83
C ARG A 195 -15.46 25.30 6.06
N GLU A 196 -16.74 25.55 5.80
CA GLU A 196 -17.84 24.61 6.04
C GLU A 196 -18.20 23.75 4.83
N ARG A 197 -17.59 24.00 3.67
CA ARG A 197 -17.86 23.24 2.45
C ARG A 197 -16.84 22.14 2.25
N ARG A 198 -17.37 20.97 1.91
CA ARG A 198 -16.57 19.77 1.65
C ARG A 198 -16.04 19.79 0.22
N THR A 199 -14.76 19.50 0.06
CA THR A 199 -14.11 19.24 -1.23
C THR A 199 -14.25 17.78 -1.64
N LEU A 200 -14.33 16.87 -0.66
CA LEU A 200 -14.53 15.44 -0.90
C LEU A 200 -15.86 14.99 -0.28
N THR A 201 -16.65 14.26 -1.05
CA THR A 201 -17.92 13.65 -0.59
C THR A 201 -17.95 12.17 -0.92
N THR A 202 -18.68 11.42 -0.12
CA THR A 202 -18.83 9.97 -0.20
C THR A 202 -20.30 9.61 0.03
N PHE A 203 -20.77 8.57 -0.64
CA PHE A 203 -22.13 8.07 -0.50
C PHE A 203 -22.28 7.06 0.64
N LYS A 204 -21.17 6.68 1.29
CA LYS A 204 -21.15 5.65 2.34
C LYS A 204 -20.87 6.30 3.69
N GLU A 205 -21.73 6.07 4.67
CA GLU A 205 -21.55 6.55 6.04
C GLU A 205 -20.21 6.11 6.66
N ALA A 206 -19.73 4.90 6.29
CA ALA A 206 -18.44 4.36 6.69
C ALA A 206 -17.23 5.24 6.29
N ALA A 207 -17.41 6.21 5.40
CA ALA A 207 -16.35 7.09 4.94
C ALA A 207 -16.23 8.40 5.75
N ARG A 208 -17.00 8.57 6.85
CA ARG A 208 -16.77 9.64 7.84
C ARG A 208 -15.46 9.49 8.65
N VAL A 209 -14.69 8.43 8.38
CA VAL A 209 -13.33 8.23 8.93
C VAL A 209 -12.23 8.87 8.07
N MET A 210 -12.58 9.43 6.89
CA MET A 210 -11.62 10.08 5.99
C MET A 210 -10.87 11.21 6.68
N GLY A 211 -9.57 11.28 6.44
CA GLY A 211 -8.71 12.34 6.98
C GLY A 211 -8.26 12.12 8.42
N GLN A 212 -8.52 10.95 9.02
CA GLN A 212 -7.98 10.61 10.33
C GLN A 212 -6.43 10.71 10.33
N ARG A 213 -5.87 11.19 11.45
CA ARG A 213 -4.42 11.29 11.70
C ARG A 213 -4.05 10.70 13.06
N VAL A 214 -4.75 9.64 13.45
CA VAL A 214 -4.50 8.90 14.70
C VAL A 214 -3.39 7.88 14.50
N SER A 215 -3.55 6.98 13.52
CA SER A 215 -2.56 5.93 13.22
C SER A 215 -2.77 5.33 11.84
N MET A 216 -1.80 4.55 11.34
CA MET A 216 -1.99 3.73 10.15
C MET A 216 -3.22 2.81 10.29
N SER A 217 -3.98 2.66 9.20
CA SER A 217 -5.05 1.68 9.14
C SER A 217 -4.51 0.25 8.98
N PRO A 218 -5.34 -0.80 9.19
CA PRO A 218 -4.95 -2.17 8.86
C PRO A 218 -4.54 -2.36 7.39
N TRP A 219 -5.13 -1.59 6.47
CA TRP A 219 -4.78 -1.64 5.05
C TRP A 219 -3.48 -0.89 4.75
N ASP A 220 -3.19 0.23 5.41
CA ASP A 220 -1.89 0.91 5.32
C ASP A 220 -0.76 -0.04 5.73
N ILE A 221 -0.93 -0.72 6.88
CA ILE A 221 0.04 -1.71 7.39
C ILE A 221 0.21 -2.87 6.39
N THR A 222 -0.90 -3.40 5.88
CA THR A 222 -0.87 -4.51 4.91
C THR A 222 -0.16 -4.11 3.61
N LYS A 223 -0.49 -2.92 3.07
CA LYS A 223 0.17 -2.38 1.88
C LYS A 223 1.66 -2.16 2.14
N ALA A 224 2.05 -1.60 3.30
CA ALA A 224 3.45 -1.43 3.68
C ALA A 224 4.21 -2.75 3.78
N ARG A 225 3.64 -3.77 4.42
CA ARG A 225 4.24 -5.12 4.51
C ARG A 225 4.44 -5.72 3.11
N LEU A 226 3.41 -5.70 2.27
CA LEU A 226 3.47 -6.27 0.92
C LEU A 226 4.45 -5.52 0.02
N TYR A 227 4.39 -4.19 0.00
CA TYR A 227 5.28 -3.35 -0.79
C TYR A 227 6.75 -3.63 -0.48
N MET A 228 7.09 -3.77 0.81
CA MET A 228 8.45 -4.07 1.25
C MET A 228 8.90 -5.50 0.97
N THR A 229 7.98 -6.43 0.67
CA THR A 229 8.32 -7.79 0.21
C THR A 229 8.57 -7.87 -1.30
N ILE A 230 8.04 -6.93 -2.09
CA ILE A 230 8.31 -6.84 -3.54
C ILE A 230 9.82 -6.64 -3.80
N LEU A 231 10.53 -5.98 -2.87
CA LEU A 231 11.99 -5.88 -2.85
C LEU A 231 12.72 -7.23 -2.82
N ASN A 232 12.11 -8.28 -2.28
CA ASN A 232 12.70 -9.63 -2.23
C ASN A 232 12.36 -10.48 -3.46
N VAL A 233 11.42 -10.09 -4.32
CA VAL A 233 11.05 -10.88 -5.51
C VAL A 233 12.13 -10.81 -6.59
N ALA A 234 12.98 -9.78 -6.57
CA ALA A 234 14.21 -9.75 -7.36
C ALA A 234 15.18 -10.90 -6.98
N VAL A 235 15.12 -11.41 -5.74
CA VAL A 235 15.91 -12.56 -5.27
C VAL A 235 15.24 -13.90 -5.63
N LEU A 236 13.91 -13.96 -5.65
CA LEU A 236 13.17 -15.18 -5.99
C LEU A 236 13.25 -15.58 -7.48
N LYS A 237 13.41 -14.61 -8.40
CA LYS A 237 13.64 -14.91 -9.82
C LYS A 237 14.98 -15.62 -10.08
N THR A 238 15.97 -15.46 -9.21
CA THR A 238 17.26 -16.16 -9.30
C THR A 238 17.15 -17.60 -8.79
N ILE A 239 16.36 -17.84 -7.74
CA ILE A 239 16.18 -19.17 -7.12
C ILE A 239 15.31 -20.10 -7.99
N CYS A 240 14.28 -19.57 -8.66
CA CYS A 240 13.48 -20.36 -9.62
C CYS A 240 14.20 -20.61 -10.97
N ARG A 241 15.31 -19.93 -11.27
CA ARG A 241 16.13 -20.20 -12.47
C ARG A 241 17.24 -21.21 -12.23
N SER A 242 17.68 -21.41 -10.99
CA SER A 242 18.75 -22.36 -10.65
C SER A 242 18.26 -23.77 -10.32
N THR A 243 16.95 -23.96 -10.15
CA THR A 243 16.33 -25.28 -9.99
C THR A 243 15.70 -25.72 -11.29
N SER A 244 16.52 -26.21 -12.22
CA SER A 244 16.06 -27.12 -13.26
C SER A 244 15.59 -28.41 -12.59
N PHE A 245 14.31 -28.49 -12.26
CA PHE A 245 13.65 -29.77 -12.05
C PHE A 245 13.65 -30.51 -13.40
N THR A 246 14.74 -31.24 -13.64
CA THR A 246 14.74 -32.36 -14.57
C THR A 246 13.86 -33.44 -13.98
N ASN A 247 13.01 -34.02 -14.83
CA ASN A 247 12.00 -35.07 -14.56
C ASN A 247 10.59 -34.56 -14.20
N ALA A 248 9.90 -34.02 -15.22
CA ALA A 248 8.46 -34.16 -15.29
C ALA A 248 8.11 -35.66 -15.50
N PRO A 249 7.21 -36.26 -14.70
CA PRO A 249 6.65 -37.56 -15.02
C PRO A 249 5.89 -37.51 -16.34
N ARG A 250 6.08 -38.56 -17.13
CA ARG A 250 5.49 -38.77 -18.46
C ARG A 250 3.95 -38.68 -18.38
N LYS A 251 3.33 -38.04 -19.38
CA LYS A 251 1.87 -37.96 -19.56
C LYS A 251 1.22 -39.33 -19.38
N GLU A 252 0.46 -39.53 -18.31
CA GLU A 252 -0.56 -40.59 -18.28
C GLU A 252 -1.73 -40.15 -19.15
N THR A 253 -2.09 -41.02 -20.07
CA THR A 253 -3.20 -40.86 -21.00
C THR A 253 -4.50 -41.09 -20.24
N PHE A 254 -5.35 -40.06 -20.15
CA PHE A 254 -6.72 -40.26 -19.70
C PHE A 254 -7.47 -41.09 -20.76
N ALA A 255 -7.78 -42.33 -20.40
CA ALA A 255 -8.67 -43.19 -21.16
C ALA A 255 -10.06 -42.53 -21.27
N LYS A 256 -10.60 -42.49 -22.50
CA LYS A 256 -11.94 -42.02 -22.79
C LYS A 256 -12.97 -42.91 -22.09
N THR A 257 -13.70 -42.39 -21.12
CA THR A 257 -14.95 -42.99 -20.66
C THR A 257 -16.12 -42.37 -21.43
N ASN A 258 -16.97 -43.25 -21.96
CA ASN A 258 -18.03 -42.99 -22.91
C ASN A 258 -19.17 -42.15 -22.33
N PHE A 259 -19.55 -41.07 -23.02
CA PHE A 259 -20.87 -40.45 -22.86
C PHE A 259 -21.90 -41.21 -23.72
N PRO A 260 -23.09 -41.57 -23.17
CA PRO A 260 -24.16 -42.14 -23.99
C PRO A 260 -24.71 -41.10 -24.98
N LYS A 261 -24.93 -41.57 -26.21
CA LYS A 261 -25.36 -40.78 -27.38
C LYS A 261 -26.78 -40.23 -27.23
N LYS A 262 -27.00 -39.03 -27.79
CA LYS A 262 -28.31 -38.45 -28.10
C LYS A 262 -29.18 -39.45 -28.86
N ALA A 263 -30.40 -39.70 -28.38
CA ALA A 263 -31.46 -40.30 -29.18
C ALA A 263 -32.21 -39.19 -29.94
N ALA A 264 -32.52 -39.49 -31.20
CA ALA A 264 -33.08 -38.58 -32.19
C ALA A 264 -34.60 -38.40 -32.06
N LEU A 265 -35.06 -37.28 -32.62
CA LEU A 265 -36.45 -36.87 -32.83
C LEU A 265 -37.24 -37.87 -33.69
N THR A 266 -38.51 -38.11 -33.32
CA THR A 266 -39.57 -38.51 -34.25
C THR A 266 -40.75 -37.54 -34.14
N LYS A 267 -41.10 -36.89 -35.26
CA LYS A 267 -42.40 -36.23 -35.49
C LYS A 267 -43.50 -37.30 -35.63
N VAL A 268 -44.75 -36.97 -35.30
CA VAL A 268 -45.92 -36.94 -36.23
C VAL A 268 -47.28 -36.92 -35.48
N SER A 269 -48.12 -35.96 -35.93
CA SER A 269 -49.60 -35.81 -35.98
C SER A 269 -50.56 -35.98 -34.78
N SER A 270 -51.35 -34.92 -34.61
CA SER A 270 -52.80 -34.83 -34.33
C SER A 270 -53.61 -36.13 -34.16
N ASN A 271 -54.37 -36.17 -33.07
CA ASN A 271 -55.84 -36.16 -33.06
C ASN A 271 -56.33 -35.45 -31.79
#